data_AF-A0A7X6PWH8-F1
#
_entry.id   AF-A0A7X6PWH8-F1
#
_cell.length_a   1.000
_cell.length_b   1.000
_cell.length_c   1.000
_cell.angle_alpha   90.00
_cell.angle_beta   90.00
_cell.angle_gamma   90.00
#
_symmetry.space_group_name_H-M   'P 1'
#
loop_
_entity.id
_entity.type
_entity.pdbx_description
1 polymer ?
#
loop_
_entity_poly.entity_id
_entity_poly.type
_entity_poly.pdbx_seq_one_letter_code
_entity_poly.pdbx_strand_id
1 'polypeptide(L)'
;NGTGQRARGAIRMDIDFESGKMKLPVSCYGKTGTANRFTNSSFVGYIPGLNSITGEFDLNLGYVIASYVGYDNNFPMKGKNFNISGASGALPVWIDSAKGIVDSREYKKEISISDLAFASPSVQADKNSSMTPITISKRDGLPLTDNEHEITDDPLTEIYIIKQEGQSSADIREFSPLKGK
;
A
#
# COMPACT_ATOMS: atom_id res chain seq x y z
N ASN A 1 9.17 11.49 10.11
CA ASN A 1 7.73 11.80 10.29
C ASN A 1 7.03 11.86 8.94
N GLY A 2 6.66 10.70 8.38
CA GLY A 2 5.88 10.62 7.14
C GLY A 2 4.81 9.54 7.24
N THR A 3 3.78 9.59 6.37
CA THR A 3 2.70 8.59 6.33
C THR A 3 3.24 7.17 6.26
N GLY A 4 4.19 6.91 5.36
CA GLY A 4 4.78 5.57 5.19
C GLY A 4 5.47 5.07 6.45
N GLN A 5 6.21 5.92 7.17
CA GLN A 5 6.84 5.53 8.44
C GLN A 5 5.81 5.24 9.55
N ARG A 6 4.70 6.00 9.61
CA ARG A 6 3.65 5.78 10.62
C ARG A 6 2.76 4.58 10.31
N ALA A 7 2.47 4.32 9.04
CA ALA A 7 1.63 3.22 8.63
C ALA A 7 2.37 1.88 8.64
N ARG A 8 3.71 1.88 8.46
CA ARG A 8 4.52 0.66 8.38
C ARG A 8 4.38 -0.18 9.64
N GLY A 9 3.77 -1.36 9.49
CA GLY A 9 3.58 -2.32 10.58
C GLY A 9 2.63 -1.84 11.68
N ALA A 10 1.83 -0.80 11.44
CA ALA A 10 0.86 -0.29 12.39
C ALA A 10 -0.35 -1.22 12.57
N ILE A 11 -0.70 -1.96 11.51
CA ILE A 11 -1.78 -2.93 11.50
C ILE A 11 -1.18 -4.32 11.63
N ARG A 12 -1.53 -4.99 12.72
CA ARG A 12 -1.13 -6.36 13.02
C ARG A 12 -2.33 -7.08 13.57
N MET A 13 -2.47 -8.32 13.16
CA MET A 13 -3.51 -9.22 13.61
C MET A 13 -2.95 -10.13 14.69
N ASP A 14 -3.60 -10.16 15.85
CA ASP A 14 -3.25 -11.06 16.93
C ASP A 14 -3.86 -12.45 16.68
N ILE A 15 -3.00 -13.46 16.63
CA ILE A 15 -3.35 -14.87 16.40
C ILE A 15 -2.93 -15.67 17.63
N ASP A 16 -3.86 -16.46 18.14
CA ASP A 16 -3.67 -17.34 19.29
C ASP A 16 -3.50 -18.79 18.80
N PHE A 17 -2.43 -19.44 19.26
CA PHE A 17 -2.12 -20.85 19.03
C PHE A 17 -2.04 -21.59 20.37
N GLU A 18 -2.15 -22.92 20.36
CA GLU A 18 -1.97 -23.72 21.58
C GLU A 18 -0.58 -23.51 22.21
N SER A 19 0.45 -23.25 21.38
CA SER A 19 1.83 -23.03 21.81
C SER A 19 2.19 -21.57 22.12
N GLY A 20 1.28 -20.60 21.90
CA GLY A 20 1.54 -19.19 22.18
C GLY A 20 0.77 -18.21 21.30
N LYS A 21 1.15 -16.92 21.36
CA LYS A 21 0.52 -15.84 20.59
C LYS A 21 1.49 -15.27 19.56
N MET A 22 0.99 -14.90 18.38
CA MET A 22 1.76 -14.23 17.34
C MET A 22 1.03 -12.99 16.82
N LYS A 23 1.81 -11.98 16.42
CA LYS A 23 1.30 -10.81 15.70
C LYS A 23 1.67 -10.93 14.22
N LEU A 24 0.70 -11.15 13.35
CA LEU A 24 0.91 -11.18 11.90
C LEU A 24 0.75 -9.76 11.32
N PRO A 25 1.74 -9.20 10.62
CA PRO A 25 1.56 -7.92 9.93
C PRO A 25 0.53 -8.05 8.81
N VAL A 26 -0.40 -7.09 8.73
CA VAL A 26 -1.34 -7.00 7.61
C VAL A 26 -0.82 -5.96 6.62
N SER A 27 -0.63 -6.38 5.37
CA SER A 27 -0.12 -5.54 4.29
C SER A 27 -1.23 -4.64 3.75
N CYS A 28 -1.43 -3.51 4.42
CA CYS A 28 -2.41 -2.50 4.02
C CYS A 28 -1.85 -1.53 2.97
N TYR A 29 -2.75 -0.99 2.15
CA TYR A 29 -2.43 0.02 1.14
C TYR A 29 -3.16 1.32 1.48
N GLY A 30 -2.66 2.45 1.00
CA GLY A 30 -3.42 3.69 1.15
C GLY A 30 -2.71 4.95 0.72
N LYS A 31 -3.47 6.02 0.67
CA LYS A 31 -3.01 7.34 0.26
C LYS A 31 -3.52 8.43 1.19
N THR A 32 -2.61 9.34 1.51
CA THR A 32 -2.91 10.55 2.25
C THR A 32 -3.35 11.68 1.32
N GLY A 33 -4.38 12.40 1.74
CA GLY A 33 -4.80 13.70 1.21
C GLY A 33 -4.67 14.80 2.27
N THR A 34 -4.30 16.01 1.85
CA THR A 34 -4.29 17.20 2.71
C THR A 34 -4.70 18.37 1.85
N ALA A 35 -5.78 19.05 2.24
CA ALA A 35 -6.23 20.20 1.50
C ALA A 35 -5.30 21.40 1.69
N ASN A 36 -5.36 22.31 0.71
CA ASN A 36 -4.71 23.60 0.81
C ASN A 36 -5.11 24.31 2.11
N ARG A 37 -4.17 25.07 2.68
CA ARG A 37 -4.37 25.80 3.94
C ARG A 37 -4.73 24.91 5.15
N PHE A 38 -4.59 23.57 5.05
CA PHE A 38 -4.88 22.62 6.12
C PHE A 38 -6.33 22.67 6.60
N THR A 39 -7.29 22.97 5.73
CA THR A 39 -8.72 23.01 6.10
C THR A 39 -9.30 21.62 6.33
N ASN A 40 -8.75 20.61 5.66
CA ASN A 40 -9.08 19.22 5.91
C ASN A 40 -7.89 18.28 5.68
N SER A 41 -8.06 17.08 6.21
CA SER A 41 -7.11 15.98 6.20
C SER A 41 -7.89 14.71 5.85
N SER A 42 -7.38 13.91 4.91
CA SER A 42 -8.01 12.66 4.52
C SER A 42 -7.00 11.53 4.39
N PHE A 43 -7.48 10.30 4.60
CA PHE A 43 -6.74 9.10 4.30
C PHE A 43 -7.71 8.03 3.83
N VAL A 44 -7.45 7.47 2.66
CA VAL A 44 -8.17 6.32 2.12
C VAL A 44 -7.19 5.17 2.07
N GLY A 45 -7.59 4.04 2.65
CA GLY A 45 -6.75 2.85 2.67
C GLY A 45 -7.57 1.58 2.57
N TYR A 46 -6.87 0.52 2.21
CA TYR A 46 -7.42 -0.79 1.92
C TYR A 46 -6.77 -1.83 2.83
N ILE A 47 -7.59 -2.71 3.39
CA ILE A 47 -7.18 -3.85 4.21
C ILE A 47 -7.60 -5.10 3.42
N PRO A 48 -6.67 -5.93 2.92
CA PRO A 48 -7.05 -7.16 2.25
C PRO A 48 -7.82 -8.09 3.18
N GLY A 49 -8.75 -8.85 2.63
CA GLY A 49 -9.41 -9.94 3.34
C GLY A 49 -8.52 -11.17 3.35
N LEU A 50 -8.95 -12.22 4.03
CA LEU A 50 -8.28 -13.52 4.00
C LEU A 50 -9.13 -14.50 3.24
N ASN A 51 -8.51 -15.26 2.35
CA ASN A 51 -9.16 -16.35 1.65
C ASN A 51 -9.25 -17.55 2.58
N SER A 52 -10.47 -18.03 2.83
CA SER A 52 -10.75 -19.12 3.77
C SER A 52 -10.22 -20.49 3.37
N ILE A 53 -9.80 -20.64 2.10
CA ILE A 53 -9.31 -21.90 1.53
C ILE A 53 -7.77 -21.91 1.50
N THR A 54 -7.15 -20.79 1.15
CA THR A 54 -5.69 -20.71 0.99
C THR A 54 -4.98 -20.08 2.19
N GLY A 55 -5.72 -19.37 3.06
CA GLY A 55 -5.15 -18.58 4.15
C GLY A 55 -4.37 -17.34 3.69
N GLU A 56 -4.36 -17.05 2.39
CA GLU A 56 -3.65 -15.91 1.82
C GLU A 56 -4.51 -14.62 1.85
N PHE A 57 -3.85 -13.47 1.75
CA PHE A 57 -4.52 -12.19 1.61
C PHE A 57 -5.14 -12.04 0.22
N ASP A 58 -6.44 -11.80 0.17
CA ASP A 58 -7.23 -11.66 -1.06
C ASP A 58 -7.72 -10.21 -1.22
N LEU A 59 -7.41 -9.61 -2.37
CA LEU A 59 -7.80 -8.25 -2.71
C LEU A 59 -9.29 -8.10 -3.07
N ASN A 60 -10.01 -9.20 -3.29
CA ASN A 60 -11.45 -9.19 -3.56
C ASN A 60 -12.30 -9.28 -2.29
N LEU A 61 -11.70 -9.67 -1.16
CA LEU A 61 -12.41 -9.92 0.11
C LEU A 61 -12.17 -8.84 1.17
N GLY A 62 -11.45 -7.77 0.83
CA GLY A 62 -11.05 -6.76 1.80
C GLY A 62 -11.98 -5.57 1.97
N TYR A 63 -11.49 -4.61 2.73
CA TYR A 63 -12.23 -3.42 3.18
C TYR A 63 -11.55 -2.15 2.69
N VAL A 64 -12.36 -1.21 2.19
CA VAL A 64 -11.93 0.17 1.97
C VAL A 64 -12.43 1.01 3.12
N ILE A 65 -11.53 1.71 3.80
CA ILE A 65 -11.87 2.69 4.82
C ILE A 65 -11.40 4.07 4.34
N ALA A 66 -12.32 5.02 4.36
CA ALA A 66 -12.04 6.42 4.14
C ALA A 66 -12.21 7.19 5.45
N SER A 67 -11.20 7.96 5.82
CA SER A 67 -11.22 8.84 6.98
C SER A 67 -11.06 10.28 6.53
N TYR A 68 -11.84 11.16 7.13
CA TYR A 68 -11.85 12.60 6.85
C TYR A 68 -11.92 13.35 8.18
N VAL A 69 -11.09 14.38 8.32
CA VAL A 69 -11.03 15.24 9.50
C VAL A 69 -11.01 16.69 9.03
N GLY A 70 -11.87 17.51 9.61
CA GLY A 70 -12.02 18.94 9.32
C GLY A 70 -12.97 19.59 10.31
N TYR A 71 -12.96 20.92 10.40
CA TYR A 71 -14.01 21.67 11.08
C TYR A 71 -15.18 21.92 10.13
N ASP A 72 -16.41 21.93 10.65
CA ASP A 72 -17.63 22.18 9.86
C ASP A 72 -17.60 23.53 9.11
N ASN A 73 -16.92 24.53 9.69
CA ASN A 73 -16.76 25.87 9.12
C ASN A 73 -15.50 26.05 8.26
N ASN A 74 -14.80 24.97 7.91
CA ASN A 74 -13.58 24.96 7.10
C ASN A 74 -12.44 25.83 7.65
N PHE A 75 -12.38 26.06 8.97
CA PHE A 75 -11.23 26.75 9.53
C PHE A 75 -9.93 25.94 9.32
N PRO A 76 -8.79 26.61 9.12
CA PRO A 76 -7.50 25.94 9.07
C PRO A 76 -7.22 25.14 10.35
N MET A 77 -6.93 23.85 10.22
CA MET A 77 -6.47 22.98 11.31
C MET A 77 -4.96 23.16 11.55
N LYS A 78 -4.53 24.39 11.81
CA LYS A 78 -3.14 24.72 12.12
C LYS A 78 -3.06 25.76 13.24
N GLY A 79 -2.00 25.67 14.02
CA GLY A 79 -1.61 26.68 14.99
C GLY A 79 -0.26 27.28 14.63
N LYS A 80 0.31 28.07 15.55
CA LYS A 80 1.63 28.69 15.36
C LYS A 80 2.75 27.65 15.17
N ASN A 81 2.66 26.53 15.87
CA ASN A 81 3.72 25.51 15.97
C ASN A 81 3.29 24.12 15.46
N PHE A 82 2.10 23.98 14.87
CA PHE A 82 1.62 22.69 14.38
C PHE A 82 0.69 22.85 13.19
N ASN A 83 0.68 21.84 12.31
CA ASN A 83 -0.26 21.73 11.20
C ASN A 83 -0.85 20.32 11.20
N ILE A 84 -2.17 20.20 11.09
CA ILE A 84 -2.82 18.90 10.92
C ILE A 84 -2.86 18.57 9.43
N SER A 85 -2.06 17.59 9.04
CA SER A 85 -2.04 17.00 7.70
C SER A 85 -2.75 15.65 7.71
N GLY A 86 -2.96 15.06 6.54
CA GLY A 86 -3.51 13.71 6.42
C GLY A 86 -2.75 12.66 7.23
N ALA A 87 -1.43 12.81 7.40
CA ALA A 87 -0.59 11.88 8.17
C ALA A 87 -0.74 12.03 9.69
N SER A 88 -1.29 13.14 10.18
CA SER A 88 -1.45 13.44 11.61
C SER A 88 -2.90 13.65 12.05
N GLY A 89 -3.83 13.79 11.11
CA GLY A 89 -5.27 13.90 11.37
C GLY A 89 -6.01 12.62 10.99
N ALA A 90 -6.10 12.32 9.69
CA ALA A 90 -6.93 11.24 9.17
C ALA A 90 -6.28 9.85 9.30
N LEU A 91 -4.97 9.73 9.05
CA LEU A 91 -4.28 8.45 9.15
C LEU A 91 -4.43 7.78 10.54
N PRO A 92 -4.29 8.48 11.69
CA PRO A 92 -4.55 7.87 12.99
C PRO A 92 -5.96 7.29 13.13
N VAL A 93 -6.99 8.03 12.71
CA VAL A 93 -8.38 7.55 12.73
C VAL A 93 -8.53 6.30 11.86
N TRP A 94 -7.94 6.31 10.67
CA TRP A 94 -7.93 5.13 9.81
C TRP A 94 -7.23 3.94 10.45
N ILE A 95 -6.07 4.14 11.09
CA ILE A 95 -5.31 3.08 11.76
C ILE A 95 -6.13 2.43 12.87
N ASP A 96 -6.82 3.22 13.69
CA ASP A 96 -7.61 2.69 14.80
C ASP A 96 -8.84 1.92 14.30
N SER A 97 -9.53 2.43 13.26
CA SER A 97 -10.60 1.70 12.59
C SER A 97 -10.10 0.39 11.97
N ALA A 98 -8.95 0.42 11.30
CA ALA A 98 -8.34 -0.75 10.68
C ALA A 98 -7.97 -1.81 11.71
N LYS A 99 -7.40 -1.42 12.85
CA LYS A 99 -7.14 -2.31 13.99
C LYS A 99 -8.43 -2.97 14.48
N GLY A 100 -9.50 -2.19 14.65
CA GLY A 100 -10.80 -2.72 15.05
C GLY A 100 -11.34 -3.78 14.09
N ILE A 101 -11.15 -3.61 12.77
CA ILE A 101 -11.52 -4.62 11.78
C ILE A 101 -10.66 -5.87 11.91
N VAL A 102 -9.33 -5.74 11.90
CA VAL A 102 -8.45 -6.93 11.91
C VAL A 102 -8.51 -7.70 13.22
N ASP A 103 -8.92 -7.05 14.32
CA ASP A 103 -9.14 -7.69 15.62
C ASP A 103 -10.54 -8.29 15.78
N SER A 104 -11.47 -8.01 14.86
CA SER A 104 -12.82 -8.57 14.87
C SER A 104 -12.82 -10.09 14.66
N ARG A 105 -13.85 -10.76 15.18
CA ARG A 105 -14.01 -12.21 14.99
C ARG A 105 -14.31 -12.53 13.54
N GLU A 106 -15.07 -11.67 12.88
CA GLU A 106 -15.48 -11.80 11.48
C GLU A 106 -14.25 -11.82 10.56
N TYR A 107 -13.29 -10.93 10.79
CA TYR A 107 -12.04 -10.89 10.01
C TYR A 107 -11.16 -12.12 10.28
N LYS A 108 -11.11 -12.60 11.53
CA LYS A 108 -10.29 -13.77 11.93
C LYS A 108 -10.94 -15.11 11.65
N LYS A 109 -12.26 -15.15 11.39
CA LYS A 109 -13.03 -16.39 11.22
C LYS A 109 -12.49 -17.26 10.09
N GLU A 110 -11.94 -16.62 9.06
CA GLU A 110 -11.44 -17.29 7.85
C GLU A 110 -10.00 -17.80 8.01
N ILE A 111 -9.41 -17.73 9.21
CA ILE A 111 -8.06 -18.22 9.51
C ILE A 111 -8.13 -19.63 10.07
N SER A 112 -7.75 -20.61 9.25
CA SER A 112 -7.30 -21.89 9.75
C SER A 112 -5.84 -21.77 10.21
N ILE A 113 -5.57 -22.16 11.46
CA ILE A 113 -4.23 -22.18 12.07
C ILE A 113 -3.25 -23.01 11.24
N SER A 114 -3.73 -24.06 10.58
CA SER A 114 -2.92 -24.93 9.71
C SER A 114 -2.42 -24.20 8.47
N ASP A 115 -3.23 -23.31 7.88
CA ASP A 115 -2.89 -22.62 6.63
C ASP A 115 -1.81 -21.56 6.88
N LEU A 116 -1.84 -20.93 8.06
CA LEU A 116 -0.87 -19.91 8.44
C LEU A 116 0.53 -20.47 8.77
N ALA A 117 0.63 -21.75 9.16
CA ALA A 117 1.90 -22.40 9.47
C ALA A 117 2.75 -22.70 8.22
N PHE A 118 2.12 -22.70 7.03
CA PHE A 118 2.78 -22.94 5.75
C PHE A 118 2.72 -21.73 4.81
N ALA A 119 1.85 -20.76 5.07
CA ALA A 119 1.79 -19.53 4.30
C ALA A 119 2.98 -18.62 4.64
N SER A 120 3.87 -18.42 3.66
CA SER A 120 4.67 -17.21 3.63
C SER A 120 3.70 -16.07 3.31
N PRO A 121 3.55 -15.01 4.13
CA PRO A 121 2.59 -13.95 3.87
C PRO A 121 3.02 -13.13 2.65
N SER A 122 2.79 -13.68 1.46
CA SER A 122 2.81 -12.94 0.21
C SER A 122 1.42 -12.40 -0.02
N VAL A 123 1.26 -11.07 -0.01
CA VAL A 123 0.13 -10.50 -0.74
C VAL A 123 0.46 -10.69 -2.21
N GLN A 124 0.00 -11.79 -2.79
CA GLN A 124 -0.11 -11.87 -4.22
C GLN A 124 -1.32 -11.02 -4.58
N ALA A 125 -1.11 -9.71 -4.74
CA ALA A 125 -1.90 -9.02 -5.74
C ALA A 125 -1.66 -9.84 -6.99
N ASP A 126 -2.66 -10.60 -7.45
CA ASP A 126 -2.53 -11.55 -8.55
C ASP A 126 -1.58 -10.95 -9.56
N LYS A 127 -0.39 -11.56 -9.71
CA LYS A 127 0.58 -11.11 -10.70
C LYS A 127 -0.13 -11.31 -12.02
N ASN A 128 -0.78 -10.24 -12.49
CA ASN A 128 -1.53 -10.29 -13.72
C ASN A 128 -0.52 -10.77 -14.77
N SER A 129 -0.84 -11.86 -15.46
CA SER A 129 0.03 -12.46 -16.47
C SER A 129 0.45 -11.45 -17.56
N SER A 130 -0.26 -10.32 -17.66
CA SER A 130 0.05 -9.20 -18.53
C SER A 130 1.12 -8.23 -18.00
N MET A 131 1.60 -8.40 -16.77
CA MET A 131 2.63 -7.54 -16.15
C MET A 131 4.02 -8.15 -16.30
N THR A 132 4.93 -7.42 -16.97
CA THR A 132 6.33 -7.84 -17.15
C THR A 132 7.24 -6.99 -16.26
N PRO A 133 8.15 -7.59 -15.47
CA PRO A 133 9.14 -6.83 -14.73
C PRO A 133 10.17 -6.24 -15.70
N ILE A 134 10.51 -4.97 -15.51
CA ILE A 134 11.64 -4.31 -16.18
C ILE A 134 12.56 -3.68 -15.14
N THR A 135 13.86 -3.80 -15.39
CA THR A 135 14.89 -3.17 -14.56
C THR A 135 15.05 -1.72 -14.98
N ILE A 136 14.96 -0.78 -14.04
CA ILE A 136 15.10 0.65 -14.30
C ILE A 136 16.26 1.27 -13.53
N SER A 137 16.81 2.36 -14.07
CA SER A 137 17.73 3.23 -13.36
C SER A 137 16.98 4.02 -12.27
N LYS A 138 17.51 4.03 -11.04
CA LYS A 138 16.94 4.83 -9.94
C LYS A 138 17.03 6.34 -10.16
N ARG A 139 17.96 6.78 -11.02
CA ARG A 139 18.25 8.21 -11.23
C ARG A 139 17.18 8.89 -12.08
N ASP A 140 16.78 8.23 -13.16
CA ASP A 140 15.89 8.79 -14.19
C ASP A 140 14.62 7.95 -14.41
N GLY A 141 14.53 6.75 -13.84
CA GLY A 141 13.38 5.88 -13.96
C GLY A 141 13.25 5.18 -15.32
N LEU A 142 14.29 5.25 -16.16
CA LEU A 142 14.29 4.64 -17.49
C LEU A 142 14.74 3.17 -17.45
N PRO A 143 14.24 2.30 -18.36
CA PRO A 143 14.69 0.91 -18.46
C PRO A 143 16.20 0.85 -18.69
N LEU A 144 16.92 -0.04 -18.02
CA LEU A 144 18.35 -0.28 -18.30
C LEU A 144 18.50 -1.02 -19.64
N THR A 145 19.51 -0.65 -20.43
CA THR A 145 19.92 -1.42 -21.63
C THR A 145 21.04 -2.39 -21.30
N ASP A 146 21.23 -3.42 -22.13
CA ASP A 146 22.24 -4.47 -21.92
C ASP A 146 23.69 -3.94 -21.81
N ASN A 147 23.95 -2.69 -22.22
CA ASN A 147 25.27 -2.02 -22.11
C ASN A 147 25.43 -1.15 -20.84
N GLU A 148 24.39 -0.99 -20.03
CA GLU A 148 24.41 -0.20 -18.78
C GLU A 148 24.60 -1.07 -17.53
N HIS A 149 24.96 -2.35 -17.72
CA HIS A 149 25.32 -3.27 -16.64
C HIS A 149 26.63 -2.92 -15.92
N GLU A 150 27.36 -1.89 -16.37
CA GLU A 150 28.58 -1.45 -15.71
C GLU A 150 28.30 -0.48 -14.56
N ILE A 151 28.43 -1.06 -13.36
CA ILE A 151 28.82 -0.41 -12.10
C ILE A 151 27.79 0.56 -11.54
N THR A 152 26.75 0.01 -10.89
CA THR A 152 26.18 0.68 -9.72
C THR A 152 26.10 -0.32 -8.57
N ASP A 153 26.70 0.02 -7.42
CA ASP A 153 26.63 -0.71 -6.14
C ASP A 153 25.20 -0.70 -5.53
N ASP A 154 24.21 -0.34 -6.34
CA ASP A 154 22.89 0.07 -5.91
C ASP A 154 21.91 -1.06 -6.28
N PRO A 155 21.11 -1.59 -5.33
CA PRO A 155 20.24 -2.73 -5.62
C PRO A 155 19.26 -2.38 -6.75
N LEU A 156 19.18 -3.27 -7.74
CA LEU A 156 18.31 -3.15 -8.90
C LEU A 156 16.86 -2.89 -8.47
N THR A 157 16.19 -1.95 -9.15
CA THR A 157 14.78 -1.65 -8.92
C THR A 157 13.95 -2.20 -10.06
N GLU A 158 13.08 -3.14 -9.74
CA GLU A 158 12.10 -3.69 -10.68
C GLU A 158 10.80 -2.89 -10.61
N ILE A 159 10.27 -2.53 -11.77
CA ILE A 159 8.90 -2.04 -11.92
C ILE A 159 8.13 -2.96 -12.86
N TYR A 160 6.83 -3.05 -12.68
CA TYR A 160 5.96 -3.89 -13.50
C TYR A 160 5.15 -3.03 -14.45
N ILE A 161 5.17 -3.39 -15.73
CA ILE A 161 4.48 -2.69 -16.81
C ILE A 161 3.47 -3.62 -17.49
N ILE A 162 2.35 -3.06 -17.96
CA ILE A 162 1.40 -3.81 -18.80
C ILE A 162 1.89 -3.72 -20.24
N LYS A 163 2.21 -4.86 -20.85
CA LYS A 163 2.65 -4.90 -22.24
C LYS A 163 1.42 -4.98 -23.17
N GLN A 164 1.28 -4.04 -24.10
CA GLN A 164 0.34 -4.20 -25.21
C GLN A 164 0.94 -5.16 -26.25
N GLU A 165 0.11 -6.00 -26.88
CA GLU A 165 0.59 -6.93 -27.93
C GLU A 165 1.37 -6.16 -29.01
N GLY A 166 2.63 -6.56 -29.24
CA GLY A 166 3.49 -5.99 -30.27
C GLY A 166 4.48 -4.89 -29.85
N GLN A 167 4.44 -4.38 -28.61
CA GLN A 167 5.41 -3.37 -28.15
C GLN A 167 6.73 -3.98 -27.66
N SER A 168 7.86 -3.38 -28.00
CA SER A 168 9.18 -3.67 -27.42
C SER A 168 9.37 -2.90 -26.10
N SER A 169 10.22 -3.40 -25.19
CA SER A 169 10.60 -2.66 -23.97
C SER A 169 11.27 -1.32 -24.27
N ALA A 170 11.86 -1.17 -25.47
CA ALA A 170 12.44 0.08 -25.95
C ALA A 170 11.40 1.18 -26.23
N ASP A 171 10.17 0.81 -26.62
CA ASP A 171 9.11 1.76 -27.01
C ASP A 171 8.56 2.55 -25.81
N ILE A 172 8.87 2.10 -24.60
CA ILE A 172 8.45 2.71 -23.32
C ILE A 172 9.28 3.96 -23.01
N ARG A 173 10.43 4.14 -23.68
CA ARG A 173 11.27 5.35 -23.54
C ARG A 173 10.70 6.57 -24.28
N GLU A 174 9.76 6.40 -25.21
CA GLU A 174 9.15 7.52 -25.94
C GLU A 174 7.91 8.08 -25.23
N PHE A 175 8.13 9.02 -24.31
CA PHE A 175 7.03 9.84 -23.78
C PHE A 175 6.70 10.94 -24.80
N SER A 176 5.69 10.70 -25.65
CA SER A 176 5.12 11.76 -26.47
C SER A 176 4.29 12.70 -25.59
N PRO A 177 4.65 13.99 -25.44
CA PRO A 177 3.82 14.93 -24.70
C PRO A 177 2.46 15.02 -25.40
N LEU A 178 1.37 14.90 -24.63
CA LEU A 178 0.04 15.22 -25.13
C LEU A 178 0.08 16.68 -25.60
N LYS A 179 -0.05 16.90 -26.92
CA LYS A 179 -0.20 18.25 -27.47
C LYS A 179 -1.44 18.87 -26.80
N GLY A 180 -1.20 19.87 -25.96
CA GLY A 180 -2.27 20.64 -25.33
C GLY A 180 -3.18 21.24 -26.39
N LYS A 181 -4.50 21.15 -26.15
CA LYS A 181 -5.49 22.02 -26.81
C LYS A 181 -5.59 23.33 -26.05
#